data_AF-A0A938DEK3-F1
#
_entry.id   AF-A0A938DEK3-F1
#
_cell.length_a   1.000
_cell.length_b   1.000
_cell.length_c   1.000
_cell.angle_alpha   90.00
_cell.angle_beta   90.00
_cell.angle_gamma   90.00
#
_symmetry.space_group_name_H-M   'P 1'
#
loop_
_entity.id
_entity.type
_entity.pdbx_description
1 polymer ?
#
loop_
_entity_poly.entity_id
_entity_poly.type
_entity_poly.pdbx_seq_one_letter_code
_entity_poly.pdbx_strand_id
1 'polypeptide(L)'
;DKPAFHPDIVFLPLAAFDRRGFRLGYGAGIYDATLSALRAKKPVIAIGVAYSCQETDHVPIEPHDERLDFVMTEHETIELSAAAGAKTDSDAAL
;
A
#
# COMPACT_ATOMS: atom_id res chain seq x y z
N ASP A 1 2.96 8.66 31.15
CA ASP A 1 2.08 8.20 30.07
C ASP A 1 2.22 9.06 28.83
N LYS A 2 2.53 8.43 27.68
CA LYS A 2 2.36 9.08 26.38
C LYS A 2 0.95 8.76 25.87
N PRO A 3 0.19 9.73 25.34
CA PRO A 3 -1.10 9.45 24.73
C PRO A 3 -0.94 8.46 23.57
N ALA A 4 -1.92 7.56 23.42
CA ALA A 4 -1.95 6.64 22.29
C ALA A 4 -2.13 7.42 20.98
N PHE A 5 -1.29 7.14 20.00
CA PHE A 5 -1.33 7.76 18.68
C PHE A 5 -2.06 6.84 17.69
N HIS A 6 -3.09 7.38 17.02
CA HIS A 6 -3.96 6.62 16.10
C HIS A 6 -4.00 7.31 14.73
N PRO A 7 -2.97 7.13 13.90
CA PRO A 7 -2.90 7.79 12.60
C PRO A 7 -4.02 7.31 11.67
N ASP A 8 -4.53 8.21 10.84
CA ASP A 8 -5.40 7.88 9.70
C ASP A 8 -4.57 7.55 8.43
N ILE A 9 -3.36 8.11 8.35
CA ILE A 9 -2.44 7.96 7.22
C ILE A 9 -1.06 7.59 7.74
N VAL A 10 -0.43 6.61 7.10
CA VAL A 10 0.95 6.18 7.39
C VAL A 10 1.77 6.28 6.10
N PHE A 11 2.80 7.12 6.14
CA PHE A 11 3.85 7.12 5.12
C PHE A 11 4.93 6.13 5.52
N LEU A 12 5.39 5.31 4.57
CA LEU A 12 6.45 4.35 4.84
C LEU A 12 7.46 4.20 3.69
N PRO A 13 8.75 4.10 4.01
CA PRO A 13 9.79 3.83 3.03
C PRO A 13 9.79 2.35 2.62
N LEU A 14 10.36 2.07 1.46
CA LEU A 14 10.43 0.74 0.88
C LEU A 14 11.62 0.61 -0.07
N ALA A 15 12.05 -0.62 -0.33
CA ALA A 15 13.13 -0.95 -1.25
C ALA A 15 12.62 -1.13 -2.69
N ALA A 16 11.46 -1.75 -2.86
CA ALA A 16 10.77 -1.92 -4.14
C ALA A 16 9.25 -2.03 -3.93
N PHE A 17 8.45 -1.71 -4.94
CA PHE A 17 7.00 -1.89 -4.92
C PHE A 17 6.49 -2.43 -6.26
N ASP A 18 5.29 -2.98 -6.27
CA ASP A 18 4.57 -3.32 -7.49
C ASP A 18 3.18 -2.67 -7.55
N ARG A 19 2.58 -2.65 -8.75
CA ARG A 19 1.24 -2.07 -8.98
C ARG A 19 0.09 -2.87 -8.35
N ARG A 20 0.36 -4.03 -7.75
CA ARG A 20 -0.61 -4.77 -6.94
C ARG A 20 -0.64 -4.24 -5.50
N GLY A 21 0.26 -3.31 -5.17
CA GLY A 21 0.36 -2.67 -3.86
C GLY A 21 1.14 -3.48 -2.84
N PHE A 22 1.89 -4.49 -3.27
CA PHE A 22 2.88 -5.14 -2.41
C PHE A 22 4.20 -4.36 -2.46
N ARG A 23 4.99 -4.50 -1.39
CA ARG A 23 6.28 -3.85 -1.27
C ARG A 23 7.33 -4.80 -0.69
N LEU A 24 8.58 -4.54 -1.05
CA LEU A 24 9.73 -5.10 -0.37
C LEU A 24 10.25 -4.09 0.67
N GLY A 25 10.21 -4.46 1.95
CA GLY A 25 10.84 -3.71 3.03
C GLY A 25 12.32 -4.06 3.22
N TYR A 26 12.94 -3.52 4.26
CA TYR A 26 14.34 -3.81 4.63
C TYR A 26 14.50 -5.03 5.57
N GLY A 27 13.50 -5.91 5.63
CA GLY A 27 13.63 -7.24 6.26
C GLY A 27 13.15 -7.40 7.71
N ALA A 28 12.61 -6.37 8.36
CA ALA A 28 12.19 -6.44 9.76
C ALA A 28 10.69 -6.70 10.01
N GLY A 29 9.84 -6.67 8.97
CA GLY A 29 8.38 -6.87 9.09
C GLY A 29 7.64 -5.84 9.97
N ILE A 30 8.32 -4.78 10.42
CA ILE A 30 7.78 -3.81 11.39
C ILE A 30 6.54 -3.09 10.83
N TYR A 31 6.57 -2.70 9.57
CA TYR A 31 5.46 -1.98 8.95
C TYR A 31 4.24 -2.88 8.76
N ASP A 32 4.42 -4.15 8.42
CA ASP A 32 3.32 -5.11 8.27
C ASP A 32 2.63 -5.36 9.61
N ALA A 33 3.41 -5.62 10.67
CA ALA A 33 2.87 -5.76 12.01
C ALA A 33 2.16 -4.47 12.50
N THR A 34 2.71 -3.30 12.18
CA THR A 34 2.14 -2.00 12.56
C THR A 34 0.84 -1.73 11.81
N LEU A 35 0.83 -1.89 10.48
CA LEU A 35 -0.34 -1.67 9.64
C LEU A 35 -1.45 -2.63 10.01
N SER A 36 -1.14 -3.91 10.25
CA SER A 36 -2.12 -4.91 10.67
C SER A 36 -2.78 -4.51 12.00
N ALA A 37 -1.97 -4.12 13.00
CA ALA A 37 -2.48 -3.69 14.30
C ALA A 37 -3.30 -2.39 14.24
N LEU A 38 -2.97 -1.48 13.33
CA LEU A 38 -3.73 -0.24 13.11
C LEU A 38 -5.05 -0.50 12.37
N ARG A 39 -5.00 -1.27 11.28
CA ARG A 39 -6.16 -1.63 10.45
C ARG A 39 -7.17 -2.51 11.18
N ALA A 40 -6.72 -3.30 12.14
CA ALA A 40 -7.61 -4.04 13.05
C ALA A 40 -8.50 -3.11 13.91
N LYS A 41 -8.14 -1.82 14.07
CA LYS A 41 -8.89 -0.86 14.90
C LYS A 41 -9.76 0.08 14.06
N LYS A 42 -9.26 0.53 12.92
CA LYS A 42 -9.96 1.44 12.00
C LYS A 42 -9.34 1.39 10.60
N PRO A 43 -10.02 1.87 9.55
CA PRO A 43 -9.38 2.10 8.26
C PRO A 43 -8.15 3.00 8.41
N VAL A 44 -7.04 2.62 7.76
CA VAL A 44 -5.79 3.38 7.72
C VAL A 44 -5.23 3.33 6.31
N ILE A 45 -4.90 4.49 5.76
CA ILE A 45 -4.30 4.65 4.44
C ILE A 45 -2.78 4.47 4.57
N ALA A 46 -2.24 3.51 3.83
CA ALA A 46 -0.81 3.26 3.73
C ALA A 46 -0.26 3.82 2.41
N ILE A 47 0.68 4.77 2.52
CA ILE A 47 1.31 5.41 1.37
C ILE A 47 2.79 5.03 1.36
N GLY A 48 3.21 4.29 0.33
CA GLY A 48 4.62 4.05 0.04
C GLY A 48 5.26 5.31 -0.50
N VAL A 49 6.39 5.73 0.07
CA VAL A 49 7.22 6.81 -0.49
C VAL A 49 8.42 6.17 -1.15
N ALA A 50 8.54 6.32 -2.46
CA ALA A 50 9.53 5.64 -3.28
C ALA A 50 9.99 6.52 -4.44
N TYR A 51 11.12 6.18 -5.06
CA TYR A 51 11.43 6.67 -6.40
C TYR A 51 10.76 5.79 -7.45
N SER A 52 10.47 6.33 -8.64
CA SER A 52 9.85 5.55 -9.71
C SER A 52 10.73 4.39 -10.19
N CYS A 53 12.05 4.47 -10.02
CA CYS A 53 12.97 3.37 -10.33
C CYS A 53 12.87 2.18 -9.37
N GLN A 54 12.10 2.31 -8.28
CA GLN A 54 11.83 1.22 -7.33
C GLN A 54 10.56 0.44 -7.68
N GLU A 55 9.85 0.83 -8.75
CA GLU A 55 8.77 0.03 -9.31
C GLU A 55 9.35 -1.24 -9.96
N THR A 56 8.76 -2.39 -9.67
CA THR A 56 9.07 -3.68 -10.29
C THR A 56 7.78 -4.37 -10.72
N ASP A 57 7.89 -5.35 -11.62
CA ASP A 57 6.74 -6.14 -12.05
C ASP A 57 6.07 -6.86 -10.86
N HIS A 58 6.90 -7.48 -10.01
CA HIS A 58 6.44 -8.28 -8.87
C HIS A 58 7.45 -8.22 -7.73
N VAL A 59 6.96 -7.98 -6.52
CA VAL A 59 7.72 -8.27 -5.29
C VAL A 59 7.32 -9.66 -4.74
N PRO A 60 8.23 -10.36 -4.03
CA PRO A 60 7.87 -11.51 -3.20
C PRO A 60 6.84 -11.10 -2.15
N ILE A 61 5.92 -12.01 -1.83
CA ILE A 61 4.85 -11.76 -0.87
C ILE A 61 4.76 -12.90 0.15
N GLU A 62 4.31 -12.56 1.35
CA GLU A 62 3.95 -13.47 2.42
C GLU A 62 2.50 -13.22 2.89
N PRO A 63 1.83 -14.20 3.51
CA PRO A 63 0.42 -14.05 3.92
C PRO A 63 0.14 -12.91 4.91
N HIS A 64 1.17 -12.43 5.61
CA HIS A 64 1.07 -11.38 6.61
C HIS A 64 1.39 -9.98 6.05
N ASP A 65 1.74 -9.87 4.77
CA ASP A 65 2.09 -8.59 4.16
C ASP A 65 0.86 -7.70 4.01
N GLU A 66 0.98 -6.48 4.52
CA GLU A 66 -0.06 -5.47 4.45
C GLU A 66 0.11 -4.64 3.17
N ARG A 67 -0.95 -4.57 2.35
CA ARG A 67 -0.91 -3.83 1.07
C ARG A 67 -0.87 -2.31 1.29
N LEU A 68 -0.19 -1.63 0.37
CA LEU A 68 -0.26 -0.18 0.18
C LEU A 68 -1.56 0.20 -0.53
N ASP A 69 -2.09 1.37 -0.16
CA ASP A 69 -3.22 2.00 -0.84
C ASP A 69 -2.74 2.97 -1.93
N PHE A 70 -1.58 3.61 -1.70
CA PHE A 70 -0.94 4.50 -2.67
C PHE A 70 0.58 4.32 -2.68
N VAL A 71 1.21 4.69 -3.80
CA VAL A 71 2.64 4.96 -3.87
C VAL A 71 2.86 6.36 -4.42
N MET A 72 3.62 7.18 -3.70
CA MET A 72 4.08 8.48 -4.16
C MET A 72 5.50 8.36 -4.66
N THR A 73 5.69 8.74 -5.92
CA THR A 73 6.99 8.86 -6.57
C THR A 73 7.28 10.31 -6.95
N GLU A 74 8.49 10.58 -7.42
CA GLU A 74 8.87 11.87 -7.99
C GLU A 74 8.14 12.21 -9.29
N HIS A 75 7.50 11.23 -9.95
CA HIS A 75 6.79 11.40 -11.21
C HIS A 75 5.27 11.43 -11.05
N GLU A 76 4.72 10.62 -10.15
CA GLU A 76 3.26 10.47 -10.00
C GLU A 76 2.87 9.94 -8.62
N THR A 77 1.58 10.10 -8.30
CA THR A 77 0.92 9.38 -7.20
C THR A 77 0.06 8.27 -7.79
N ILE A 78 0.42 7.02 -7.49
CA ILE A 78 -0.21 5.81 -7.98
C ILE A 78 -1.25 5.36 -6.97
N GLU A 79 -2.53 5.32 -7.37
CA GLU A 79 -3.60 4.69 -6.58
C GLU A 79 -3.59 3.18 -6.83
N LEU A 80 -3.41 2.41 -5.75
CA LEU A 80 -3.30 0.96 -5.80
C LEU A 80 -4.64 0.36 -5.42
N SER A 81 -5.50 0.17 -6.41
CA SER A 81 -6.80 -0.46 -6.17
C SER A 81 -6.62 -1.88 -5.60
N ALA A 82 -7.49 -2.27 -4.66
CA ALA A 82 -7.71 -3.68 -4.43
C ALA A 82 -8.30 -4.26 -5.72
N ALA A 83 -7.49 -5.03 -6.45
CA ALA A 83 -7.80 -5.70 -7.72
C ALA A 83 -9.18 -5.36 -8.31
N ALA A 84 -9.18 -4.60 -9.41
CA ALA A 84 -10.35 -4.36 -10.25
C ALA A 84 -11.11 -5.69 -10.49
N GLY A 85 -12.19 -5.85 -9.75
CA GLY A 85 -13.11 -6.99 -9.79
C GLY A 85 -14.54 -6.50 -9.85
N ALA A 86 -14.82 -5.53 -10.75
CA ALA A 86 -16.14 -5.26 -11.29
C ALA A 86 -15.95 -4.38 -12.54
N LYS A 87 -15.79 -5.02 -13.69
CA LYS A 87 -16.08 -4.38 -14.96
C LYS A 87 -17.59 -4.19 -14.99
N THR A 88 -18.10 -3.02 -14.61
CA THR A 88 -19.47 -2.65 -14.94
C THR A 88 -19.48 -2.35 -16.42
N ASP A 89 -19.88 -3.32 -17.22
CA ASP A 89 -20.27 -3.07 -18.60
C ASP A 89 -21.41 -2.03 -18.56
N SER A 90 -21.15 -0.85 -19.09
CA SER A 90 -22.19 0.08 -19.53
C SER A 90 -21.75 0.74 -20.84
N ASP A 91 -21.35 -0.09 -21.79
CA ASP A 91 -21.57 0.20 -23.20
C ASP A 91 -22.99 -0.29 -23.53
N ALA A 92 -23.97 0.49 -23.11
CA ALA A 92 -25.38 0.32 -23.42
C ALA A 92 -26.05 1.70 -23.41
N ALA A 93 -25.63 2.55 -24.35
CA ALA A 93 -26.39 3.72 -24.78
C ALA A 93 -26.04 4.04 -26.24
N LEU A 94 -26.58 3.22 -27.15
CA LEU A 94 -27.06 3.66 -28.47
C LEU A 94 -28.56 3.40 -28.51
#